data_AF-A0A1Q3WSX0-F1
#
_entry.id   AF-A0A1Q3WSX0-F1
#
_cell.length_a   1.000
_cell.length_b   1.000
_cell.length_c   1.000
_cell.angle_alpha   90.00
_cell.angle_beta   90.00
_cell.angle_gamma   90.00
#
_symmetry.space_group_name_H-M   'P 1'
#
loop_
_entity.id
_entity.type
_entity.pdbx_description
1 polymer ?
#
loop_
_entity_poly.entity_id
_entity_poly.type
_entity_poly.pdbx_seq_one_letter_code
_entity_poly.pdbx_strand_id
1 'polypeptide(L)'
;MKKHIQFIAITLLGIAAFSACKTATDDTPVTPSPLTKGNAPTNAHKVIAALSMIANVNYNLVTTSEAALQKNTLKIDDALKNNAALRAYVGTDWRVVWGPVISNSPKKSNTSVVDSFVTDNTMYVARGTSIATGKPMYVVGVAGTNIVSDKGWRSEDFNVFKLADWGMPSSGKISDGSQLGLSILMGMKDPSTGKTLLQFLGTQSDITSTEIAFTGHSLGGALSPLMALKCIEWKEQMGYTNLKVSAYPIAGPTPGDAQFATYAAQKFGENYFSVINNYDIVPCSWQKDMFATIPTIYASAPPFNPGGKSGFELPASDKLAFNALKPVIDLKTYKRIAPDREYVFNGTPNTYPDNSGSFFKEAGYQHTKAYFKDAFQFPQSVTDAITLLIAN
;
A
#
# COMPACT_ATOMS: atom_id res chain seq x y z
N MET A 1 11.56 11.16 -25.79
CA MET A 1 12.25 10.58 -24.61
C MET A 1 11.54 10.85 -23.28
N LYS A 2 11.33 12.10 -22.81
CA LYS A 2 10.63 12.37 -21.53
C LYS A 2 9.26 11.69 -21.38
N LYS A 3 8.42 11.72 -22.44
CA LYS A 3 7.10 11.06 -22.45
C LYS A 3 7.16 9.52 -22.43
N HIS A 4 8.22 8.91 -22.96
CA HIS A 4 8.39 7.44 -22.91
C HIS A 4 8.93 6.99 -21.55
N ILE A 5 9.87 7.71 -20.94
CA ILE A 5 10.40 7.38 -19.61
C ILE A 5 9.32 7.51 -18.51
N GLN A 6 8.37 8.44 -18.68
CA GLN A 6 7.19 8.53 -17.81
C GLN A 6 6.24 7.33 -17.98
N PHE A 7 6.01 6.86 -19.21
CA PHE A 7 5.24 5.63 -19.55
C PHE A 7 5.76 4.35 -18.88
N ILE A 8 7.00 4.37 -18.41
CA ILE A 8 7.75 3.20 -17.95
C ILE A 8 7.65 3.00 -16.44
N ALA A 9 7.73 4.08 -15.66
CA ALA A 9 7.44 4.02 -14.21
C ALA A 9 5.96 3.62 -13.97
N ILE A 10 5.09 4.03 -14.89
CA ILE A 10 3.69 3.62 -15.01
C ILE A 10 3.55 2.10 -15.26
N THR A 11 4.47 1.46 -15.97
CA THR A 11 4.37 0.05 -16.35
C THR A 11 4.79 -0.87 -15.20
N LEU A 12 5.76 -0.45 -14.38
CA LEU A 12 6.28 -1.27 -13.27
C LEU A 12 5.41 -1.22 -12.01
N LEU A 13 4.60 -0.16 -11.80
CA LEU A 13 3.61 -0.07 -10.72
C LEU A 13 2.17 -0.30 -11.20
N GLY A 14 1.88 -0.05 -12.47
CA GLY A 14 0.54 -0.12 -13.07
C GLY A 14 0.19 -1.41 -13.78
N ILE A 15 0.99 -2.47 -13.66
CA ILE A 15 0.71 -3.77 -14.29
C ILE A 15 0.67 -4.89 -13.25
N ALA A 16 0.22 -4.59 -12.04
CA ALA A 16 -0.30 -5.64 -11.15
C ALA A 16 -1.74 -6.08 -11.51
N ALA A 17 -2.32 -5.66 -12.67
CA ALA A 17 -3.75 -5.90 -12.94
C ALA A 17 -4.23 -6.25 -14.36
N PHE A 18 -3.42 -6.56 -15.39
CA PHE A 18 -4.00 -7.11 -16.65
C PHE A 18 -3.14 -8.15 -17.37
N SER A 19 -3.84 -9.09 -18.01
CA SER A 19 -3.34 -10.31 -18.69
C SER A 19 -3.29 -10.19 -20.22
N ALA A 20 -2.38 -10.99 -20.80
CA ALA A 20 -2.41 -11.66 -22.12
C ALA A 20 -1.58 -11.13 -23.31
N CYS A 21 -0.84 -12.09 -23.90
CA CYS A 21 -0.29 -12.26 -25.27
C CYS A 21 1.16 -11.86 -25.65
N LYS A 22 1.93 -12.95 -25.90
CA LYS A 22 2.92 -13.26 -26.98
C LYS A 22 4.43 -12.92 -26.88
N THR A 23 5.18 -14.00 -26.57
CA THR A 23 6.39 -14.66 -27.18
C THR A 23 7.80 -14.03 -27.26
N ALA A 24 8.75 -14.82 -26.70
CA ALA A 24 10.15 -15.15 -27.10
C ALA A 24 11.29 -14.10 -26.90
N THR A 25 12.53 -14.40 -26.45
CA THR A 25 13.29 -15.61 -26.02
C THR A 25 14.60 -15.19 -25.31
N ASP A 26 15.03 -15.98 -24.32
CA ASP A 26 16.37 -16.33 -23.75
C ASP A 26 17.46 -15.28 -23.41
N ASP A 27 17.87 -15.20 -22.12
CA ASP A 27 19.08 -15.89 -21.58
C ASP A 27 19.38 -15.50 -20.09
N THR A 28 19.99 -16.43 -19.35
CA THR A 28 20.07 -16.67 -17.89
C THR A 28 20.78 -15.64 -16.95
N PRO A 29 20.33 -15.47 -15.67
CA PRO A 29 21.09 -14.77 -14.62
C PRO A 29 21.40 -15.58 -13.32
N VAL A 30 22.43 -15.10 -12.61
CA VAL A 30 23.06 -15.62 -11.37
C VAL A 30 22.40 -15.04 -10.09
N THR A 31 22.30 -15.85 -9.03
CA THR A 31 21.56 -15.59 -7.75
C THR A 31 22.38 -14.86 -6.66
N PRO A 32 21.79 -13.92 -5.88
CA PRO A 32 22.33 -13.45 -4.61
C PRO A 32 21.53 -13.88 -3.35
N SER A 33 22.24 -14.04 -2.23
CA SER A 33 21.82 -14.57 -0.91
C SER A 33 20.85 -13.68 -0.09
N PRO A 34 20.11 -14.23 0.91
CA PRO A 34 19.00 -13.55 1.59
C PRO A 34 19.35 -12.81 2.90
N LEU A 35 18.62 -11.71 3.18
CA LEU A 35 18.71 -10.82 4.36
C LEU A 35 17.91 -11.35 5.59
N THR A 36 18.37 -11.05 6.81
CA THR A 36 17.78 -11.44 8.13
C THR A 36 16.51 -10.64 8.48
N LYS A 37 15.45 -11.30 9.00
CA LYS A 37 14.03 -10.85 9.03
C LYS A 37 13.53 -10.42 10.43
N GLY A 38 12.64 -9.42 10.52
CA GLY A 38 11.88 -9.07 11.73
C GLY A 38 10.87 -10.15 12.17
N ASN A 39 10.21 -9.96 13.32
CA ASN A 39 9.27 -10.93 13.90
C ASN A 39 7.99 -11.09 13.05
N ALA A 40 7.43 -12.31 13.01
CA ALA A 40 6.18 -12.59 12.31
C ALA A 40 4.98 -11.79 12.88
N PRO A 41 3.95 -11.48 12.06
CA PRO A 41 2.78 -10.72 12.50
C PRO A 41 2.04 -11.40 13.66
N THR A 42 1.88 -10.67 14.76
CA THR A 42 1.04 -11.10 15.90
C THR A 42 -0.44 -11.09 15.51
N ASN A 43 -1.31 -11.71 16.33
CA ASN A 43 -2.75 -11.66 16.08
C ASN A 43 -3.29 -10.21 16.02
N ALA A 44 -2.80 -9.31 16.88
CA ALA A 44 -3.20 -7.91 16.83
C ALA A 44 -2.76 -7.22 15.53
N HIS A 45 -1.54 -7.50 15.04
CA HIS A 45 -1.10 -7.02 13.73
C HIS A 45 -2.03 -7.56 12.62
N LYS A 46 -2.39 -8.84 12.65
CA LYS A 46 -3.31 -9.42 11.66
C LYS A 46 -4.70 -8.76 11.68
N VAL A 47 -5.23 -8.38 12.85
CA VAL A 47 -6.47 -7.59 12.94
C VAL A 47 -6.31 -6.22 12.28
N ILE A 48 -5.21 -5.51 12.57
CA ILE A 48 -4.91 -4.22 11.94
C ILE A 48 -4.77 -4.38 10.42
N ALA A 49 -4.15 -5.47 9.96
CA ALA A 49 -4.04 -5.79 8.54
C ALA A 49 -5.40 -6.04 7.89
N ALA A 50 -6.34 -6.73 8.54
CA ALA A 50 -7.70 -6.92 8.01
C ALA A 50 -8.43 -5.56 7.85
N LEU A 51 -8.29 -4.67 8.84
CA LEU A 51 -8.80 -3.28 8.76
C LEU A 51 -8.10 -2.47 7.66
N SER A 52 -6.82 -2.71 7.42
CA SER A 52 -6.08 -2.15 6.28
C SER A 52 -6.72 -2.54 4.95
N MET A 53 -7.02 -3.83 4.77
CA MET A 53 -7.51 -4.35 3.49
C MET A 53 -8.89 -3.81 3.11
N ILE A 54 -9.81 -3.62 4.06
CA ILE A 54 -11.13 -3.07 3.78
C ILE A 54 -11.11 -1.58 3.38
N ALA A 55 -9.98 -0.87 3.57
CA ALA A 55 -9.80 0.48 3.03
C ALA A 55 -9.89 0.53 1.50
N ASN A 56 -9.65 -0.60 0.81
CA ASN A 56 -9.70 -0.75 -0.65
C ASN A 56 -11.14 -0.94 -1.19
N VAL A 57 -12.17 -0.53 -0.47
CA VAL A 57 -13.61 -0.72 -0.84
C VAL A 57 -13.97 -0.23 -2.25
N ASN A 58 -13.27 0.78 -2.78
CA ASN A 58 -13.47 1.33 -4.13
C ASN A 58 -12.41 0.86 -5.14
N TYR A 59 -11.58 -0.12 -4.79
CA TYR A 59 -10.57 -0.63 -5.71
C TYR A 59 -11.23 -1.22 -6.97
N ASN A 60 -10.70 -0.85 -8.13
CA ASN A 60 -11.26 -1.14 -9.46
C ASN A 60 -12.69 -0.67 -9.73
N LEU A 61 -13.35 0.03 -8.79
CA LEU A 61 -14.67 0.61 -9.03
C LEU A 61 -14.57 1.83 -9.95
N VAL A 62 -15.35 1.81 -11.02
CA VAL A 62 -15.55 2.94 -11.94
C VAL A 62 -17.03 3.28 -11.93
N THR A 63 -17.37 4.53 -11.62
CA THR A 63 -18.76 5.00 -11.63
C THR A 63 -18.89 6.25 -12.49
N THR A 64 -20.11 6.67 -12.79
CA THR A 64 -20.38 7.96 -13.45
C THR A 64 -20.58 9.10 -12.45
N SER A 65 -20.43 8.86 -11.13
CA SER A 65 -20.55 9.89 -10.11
C SER A 65 -19.68 9.64 -8.88
N GLU A 66 -19.07 10.70 -8.37
CA GLU A 66 -18.34 10.68 -7.09
C GLU A 66 -19.24 10.32 -5.91
N ALA A 67 -20.52 10.71 -5.97
CA ALA A 67 -21.51 10.33 -4.95
C ALA A 67 -21.70 8.81 -4.86
N ALA A 68 -21.63 8.09 -5.99
CA ALA A 68 -21.67 6.63 -5.98
C ALA A 68 -20.42 6.01 -5.34
N LEU A 69 -19.23 6.58 -5.61
CA LEU A 69 -17.99 6.18 -4.94
C LEU A 69 -18.06 6.42 -3.43
N GLN A 70 -18.56 7.59 -3.01
CA GLN A 70 -18.74 7.92 -1.60
C GLN A 70 -19.79 7.03 -0.93
N LYS A 71 -20.88 6.68 -1.63
CA LYS A 71 -21.87 5.74 -1.09
C LYS A 71 -21.30 4.34 -0.92
N ASN A 72 -20.45 3.88 -1.82
CA ASN A 72 -19.86 2.55 -1.74
C ASN A 72 -18.92 2.41 -0.52
N THR A 73 -18.31 3.50 -0.04
CA THR A 73 -17.48 3.45 1.17
C THR A 73 -18.23 3.12 2.46
N LEU A 74 -19.57 3.29 2.47
CA LEU A 74 -20.41 2.90 3.61
C LEU A 74 -20.34 1.38 3.89
N LYS A 75 -19.94 0.58 2.91
CA LYS A 75 -19.68 -0.87 3.09
C LYS A 75 -18.60 -1.15 4.13
N ILE A 76 -17.66 -0.22 4.39
CA ILE A 76 -16.63 -0.40 5.42
C ILE A 76 -17.27 -0.52 6.81
N ASP A 77 -18.10 0.45 7.18
CA ASP A 77 -18.76 0.46 8.49
C ASP A 77 -19.84 -0.64 8.59
N ASP A 78 -20.56 -0.90 7.50
CA ASP A 78 -21.50 -2.02 7.41
C ASP A 78 -20.79 -3.37 7.66
N ALA A 79 -19.63 -3.60 7.07
CA ALA A 79 -18.86 -4.82 7.30
C ALA A 79 -18.45 -4.99 8.76
N LEU A 80 -17.98 -3.92 9.41
CA LEU A 80 -17.60 -3.95 10.82
C LEU A 80 -18.81 -4.20 11.74
N LYS A 81 -20.00 -3.71 11.35
CA LYS A 81 -21.25 -3.88 12.12
C LYS A 81 -21.95 -5.21 11.88
N ASN A 82 -21.94 -5.72 10.66
CA ASN A 82 -22.87 -6.75 10.22
C ASN A 82 -22.19 -8.00 9.62
N ASN A 83 -20.94 -7.96 9.15
CA ASN A 83 -20.29 -9.14 8.59
C ASN A 83 -19.81 -10.08 9.71
N ALA A 84 -20.49 -11.23 9.86
CA ALA A 84 -20.21 -12.18 10.95
C ALA A 84 -18.76 -12.72 10.95
N ALA A 85 -18.20 -13.03 9.78
CA ALA A 85 -16.85 -13.56 9.67
C ALA A 85 -15.80 -12.50 10.06
N LEU A 86 -15.95 -11.28 9.55
CA LEU A 86 -15.05 -10.19 9.87
C LEU A 86 -15.14 -9.85 11.36
N ARG A 87 -16.34 -9.73 11.94
CA ARG A 87 -16.57 -9.46 13.36
C ARG A 87 -15.98 -10.53 14.28
N ALA A 88 -16.14 -11.80 13.92
CA ALA A 88 -15.53 -12.91 14.66
C ALA A 88 -13.99 -12.83 14.64
N TYR A 89 -13.40 -12.25 13.58
CA TYR A 89 -11.96 -12.13 13.43
C TYR A 89 -11.38 -10.87 14.08
N VAL A 90 -11.98 -9.70 13.87
CA VAL A 90 -11.46 -8.40 14.35
C VAL A 90 -11.95 -8.05 15.74
N GLY A 91 -13.12 -8.55 16.14
CA GLY A 91 -13.85 -8.14 17.35
C GLY A 91 -15.18 -7.48 17.01
N THR A 92 -16.13 -7.52 17.96
CA THR A 92 -17.52 -7.12 17.73
C THR A 92 -17.80 -5.63 17.99
N ASP A 93 -16.84 -4.90 18.55
CA ASP A 93 -16.97 -3.51 19.01
C ASP A 93 -16.31 -2.47 18.08
N TRP A 94 -15.72 -2.91 16.97
CA TRP A 94 -15.14 -2.03 15.97
C TRP A 94 -16.23 -1.26 15.23
N ARG A 95 -16.02 0.05 15.05
CA ARG A 95 -16.88 0.93 14.25
C ARG A 95 -16.07 2.05 13.61
N VAL A 96 -16.56 2.59 12.49
CA VAL A 96 -15.96 3.80 11.91
C VAL A 96 -16.36 5.01 12.76
N VAL A 97 -15.38 5.84 13.11
CA VAL A 97 -15.55 7.05 13.93
C VAL A 97 -15.13 8.34 13.24
N TRP A 98 -14.47 8.24 12.06
CA TRP A 98 -14.14 9.36 11.18
C TRP A 98 -14.04 8.85 9.74
N GLY A 99 -14.62 9.58 8.79
CA GLY A 99 -14.72 9.14 7.40
C GLY A 99 -15.75 8.01 7.21
N PRO A 100 -15.61 7.16 6.17
CA PRO A 100 -14.52 7.15 5.20
C PRO A 100 -14.54 8.38 4.28
N VAL A 101 -13.36 8.98 4.07
CA VAL A 101 -13.15 10.11 3.17
C VAL A 101 -12.42 9.62 1.93
N ILE A 102 -12.85 10.08 0.76
CA ILE A 102 -12.21 9.74 -0.52
C ILE A 102 -11.72 10.98 -1.25
N SER A 103 -10.66 10.79 -2.03
CA SER A 103 -10.26 11.69 -3.12
C SER A 103 -10.43 10.92 -4.43
N ASN A 104 -11.00 11.56 -5.44
CA ASN A 104 -11.29 10.94 -6.72
C ASN A 104 -10.68 11.74 -7.86
N SER A 105 -10.47 11.04 -8.97
CA SER A 105 -10.09 11.63 -10.24
C SER A 105 -11.12 11.28 -11.31
N PRO A 106 -11.36 12.18 -12.28
CA PRO A 106 -12.10 11.84 -13.47
C PRO A 106 -11.30 10.84 -14.32
N LYS A 107 -11.99 9.81 -14.80
CA LYS A 107 -11.55 8.87 -15.81
C LYS A 107 -12.27 9.20 -17.12
N LYS A 108 -11.52 9.78 -18.05
CA LYS A 108 -11.98 10.05 -19.41
C LYS A 108 -12.12 8.74 -20.18
N SER A 109 -13.28 8.51 -20.77
CA SER A 109 -13.47 7.41 -21.70
C SER A 109 -13.04 7.83 -23.11
N ASN A 110 -12.41 6.91 -23.85
CA ASN A 110 -12.14 7.11 -25.28
C ASN A 110 -13.38 6.75 -26.15
N THR A 111 -14.45 6.21 -25.54
CA THR A 111 -15.62 5.65 -26.23
C THR A 111 -16.96 6.12 -25.66
N SER A 112 -16.97 6.84 -24.53
CA SER A 112 -18.19 7.38 -23.89
C SER A 112 -18.08 8.90 -23.74
N VAL A 113 -19.21 9.58 -23.88
CA VAL A 113 -19.34 11.04 -23.72
C VAL A 113 -19.40 11.45 -22.24
N VAL A 114 -19.70 10.50 -21.35
CA VAL A 114 -19.82 10.75 -19.91
C VAL A 114 -18.50 10.45 -19.23
N ASP A 115 -17.95 11.45 -18.55
CA ASP A 115 -16.80 11.27 -17.66
C ASP A 115 -17.17 10.26 -16.57
N SER A 116 -16.27 9.32 -16.32
CA SER A 116 -16.36 8.40 -15.19
C SER A 116 -15.44 8.86 -14.07
N PHE A 117 -15.57 8.29 -12.88
CA PHE A 117 -14.76 8.61 -11.71
C PHE A 117 -14.20 7.33 -11.11
N VAL A 118 -13.05 7.48 -10.48
CA VAL A 118 -12.36 6.44 -9.70
C VAL A 118 -11.80 7.06 -8.44
N THR A 119 -11.71 6.26 -7.38
CA THR A 119 -11.09 6.70 -6.12
C THR A 119 -9.57 6.55 -6.19
N ASP A 120 -8.87 7.64 -5.91
CA ASP A 120 -7.41 7.68 -5.79
C ASP A 120 -6.96 7.39 -4.37
N ASN A 121 -7.65 7.93 -3.38
CA ASN A 121 -7.32 7.69 -1.97
C ASN A 121 -8.57 7.46 -1.17
N THR A 122 -8.50 6.54 -0.20
CA THR A 122 -9.50 6.39 0.86
C THR A 122 -8.78 6.46 2.19
N MET A 123 -9.34 7.19 3.14
CA MET A 123 -8.88 7.18 4.53
C MET A 123 -10.08 7.13 5.48
N TYR A 124 -9.98 6.30 6.51
CA TYR A 124 -10.99 6.21 7.56
C TYR A 124 -10.32 5.93 8.91
N VAL A 125 -11.06 6.18 10.00
CA VAL A 125 -10.65 5.76 11.35
C VAL A 125 -11.69 4.81 11.90
N ALA A 126 -11.26 3.62 12.31
CA ALA A 126 -12.06 2.75 13.17
C ALA A 126 -11.57 2.77 14.61
N ARG A 127 -12.51 2.71 15.56
CA ARG A 127 -12.23 2.56 16.98
C ARG A 127 -12.79 1.22 17.46
N GLY A 128 -11.99 0.49 18.22
CA GLY A 128 -12.37 -0.79 18.82
C GLY A 128 -11.45 -1.15 19.98
N THR A 129 -11.47 -2.40 20.39
CA THR A 129 -10.63 -2.92 21.47
C THR A 129 -9.45 -3.71 20.91
N SER A 130 -8.24 -3.36 21.32
CA SER A 130 -7.03 -4.10 20.97
C SER A 130 -7.05 -5.48 21.59
N ILE A 131 -6.98 -6.52 20.77
CA ILE A 131 -6.91 -7.90 21.26
C ILE A 131 -5.58 -8.23 21.97
N ALA A 132 -4.55 -7.40 21.82
CA ALA A 132 -3.28 -7.57 22.53
C ALA A 132 -3.32 -7.00 23.96
N THR A 133 -4.06 -5.91 24.18
CA THR A 133 -4.00 -5.16 25.45
C THR A 133 -5.34 -5.10 26.19
N GLY A 134 -6.45 -5.45 25.54
CA GLY A 134 -7.80 -5.25 26.06
C GLY A 134 -8.21 -3.78 26.21
N LYS A 135 -7.40 -2.83 25.70
CA LYS A 135 -7.65 -1.39 25.78
C LYS A 135 -8.23 -0.85 24.47
N PRO A 136 -8.91 0.31 24.50
CA PRO A 136 -9.28 1.01 23.28
C PRO A 136 -8.07 1.22 22.35
N MET A 137 -8.33 1.23 21.05
CA MET A 137 -7.37 1.66 20.03
C MET A 137 -8.09 2.32 18.85
N TYR A 138 -7.38 3.20 18.16
CA TYR A 138 -7.78 3.76 16.87
C TYR A 138 -6.93 3.11 15.77
N VAL A 139 -7.56 2.71 14.67
CA VAL A 139 -6.89 2.25 13.45
C VAL A 139 -7.24 3.19 12.32
N VAL A 140 -6.23 3.84 11.76
CA VAL A 140 -6.33 4.68 10.57
C VAL A 140 -5.99 3.82 9.35
N GLY A 141 -7.01 3.44 8.59
CA GLY A 141 -6.86 2.66 7.37
C GLY A 141 -6.72 3.59 6.16
N VAL A 142 -5.68 3.38 5.36
CA VAL A 142 -5.36 4.16 4.17
C VAL A 142 -5.28 3.25 2.95
N ALA A 143 -5.98 3.63 1.88
CA ALA A 143 -5.82 3.04 0.54
C ALA A 143 -5.40 4.11 -0.48
N GLY A 144 -4.68 3.66 -1.50
CA GLY A 144 -4.25 4.46 -2.65
C GLY A 144 -4.79 3.92 -3.99
N THR A 145 -4.40 4.54 -5.10
CA THR A 145 -5.17 4.61 -6.35
C THR A 145 -5.49 3.27 -7.03
N ASN A 146 -6.68 3.25 -7.63
CA ASN A 146 -7.18 2.30 -8.61
C ASN A 146 -6.48 2.44 -10.00
N ILE A 147 -5.93 1.34 -10.53
CA ILE A 147 -5.19 1.23 -11.81
C ILE A 147 -5.96 1.69 -13.06
N VAL A 148 -7.28 1.83 -12.93
CA VAL A 148 -8.23 2.10 -14.01
C VAL A 148 -8.32 3.60 -14.37
N SER A 149 -7.68 4.52 -13.61
CA SER A 149 -7.62 5.95 -13.96
C SER A 149 -6.57 6.21 -15.05
N ASP A 150 -6.99 6.36 -16.31
CA ASP A 150 -6.07 6.35 -17.45
C ASP A 150 -5.24 7.63 -17.64
N LYS A 151 -5.41 8.67 -16.81
CA LYS A 151 -4.67 9.94 -16.95
C LYS A 151 -4.30 10.69 -15.65
N GLY A 152 -4.58 10.17 -14.46
CA GLY A 152 -4.30 10.86 -13.18
C GLY A 152 -3.04 10.36 -12.47
N TRP A 153 -3.04 9.10 -12.05
CA TRP A 153 -1.97 8.53 -11.22
C TRP A 153 -0.58 8.48 -11.89
N ARG A 154 -0.58 8.61 -13.22
CA ARG A 154 0.49 8.20 -14.12
C ARG A 154 1.59 9.25 -14.35
N SER A 155 1.36 10.55 -14.11
CA SER A 155 2.38 11.58 -14.40
C SER A 155 2.70 12.57 -13.27
N GLU A 156 1.83 12.70 -12.26
CA GLU A 156 2.02 13.64 -11.14
C GLU A 156 2.12 12.93 -9.77
N ASP A 157 1.33 11.87 -9.51
CA ASP A 157 1.15 11.30 -8.15
C ASP A 157 2.22 10.30 -7.66
N PHE A 158 3.12 9.84 -8.53
CA PHE A 158 4.31 9.06 -8.19
C PHE A 158 5.55 9.60 -8.88
N ASN A 159 5.66 10.93 -8.94
CA ASN A 159 6.86 11.57 -9.43
C ASN A 159 8.03 11.28 -8.49
N VAL A 160 8.68 10.14 -8.71
CA VAL A 160 9.84 9.64 -7.97
C VAL A 160 11.16 10.23 -8.51
N PHE A 161 11.06 10.96 -9.61
CA PHE A 161 12.17 11.67 -10.24
C PHE A 161 12.49 12.99 -9.57
N LYS A 162 11.52 13.56 -8.85
CA LYS A 162 11.69 14.75 -8.03
C LYS A 162 11.46 14.40 -6.57
N LEU A 163 12.18 15.12 -5.73
CA LEU A 163 12.15 14.94 -4.29
C LEU A 163 11.74 16.28 -3.67
N ALA A 164 10.76 16.24 -2.79
CA ALA A 164 10.32 17.33 -1.96
C ALA A 164 10.91 17.19 -0.55
N ASP A 165 11.37 18.30 0.03
CA ASP A 165 11.83 18.31 1.42
C ASP A 165 10.69 17.94 2.37
N TRP A 166 10.96 17.03 3.33
CA TRP A 166 9.96 16.63 4.32
C TRP A 166 9.53 17.80 5.24
N GLY A 167 10.42 18.79 5.39
CA GLY A 167 10.14 20.05 6.10
C GLY A 167 10.61 20.09 7.55
N MET A 168 11.29 19.06 8.06
CA MET A 168 11.90 19.06 9.39
C MET A 168 13.44 19.18 9.31
N PRO A 169 14.11 19.73 10.33
CA PRO A 169 15.57 19.78 10.33
C PRO A 169 16.19 18.39 10.16
N SER A 170 17.09 18.26 9.19
CA SER A 170 17.81 17.01 8.89
C SER A 170 16.92 15.80 8.57
N SER A 171 15.68 16.01 8.12
CA SER A 171 14.71 14.93 7.86
C SER A 171 14.73 14.37 6.45
N GLY A 172 15.64 14.80 5.58
CA GLY A 172 15.72 14.34 4.19
C GLY A 172 14.50 14.69 3.34
N LYS A 173 14.35 13.97 2.23
CA LYS A 173 13.32 14.22 1.22
C LYS A 173 12.45 13.00 0.94
N ILE A 174 11.22 13.26 0.52
CA ILE A 174 10.29 12.26 -0.02
C ILE A 174 10.05 12.52 -1.50
N SER A 175 9.59 11.51 -2.24
CA SER A 175 9.17 11.72 -3.64
C SER A 175 8.05 12.77 -3.73
N ASP A 176 8.02 13.56 -4.81
CA ASP A 176 6.93 14.51 -5.06
C ASP A 176 5.56 13.81 -5.02
N GLY A 177 5.51 12.58 -5.53
CA GLY A 177 4.29 11.77 -5.48
C GLY A 177 3.85 11.39 -4.07
N SER A 178 4.80 10.98 -3.22
CA SER A 178 4.52 10.76 -1.79
C SER A 178 4.08 12.03 -1.08
N GLN A 179 4.67 13.18 -1.44
CA GLN A 179 4.27 14.49 -0.90
C GLN A 179 2.85 14.85 -1.32
N LEU A 180 2.47 14.62 -2.57
CA LEU A 180 1.13 14.89 -3.08
C LEU A 180 0.09 13.98 -2.39
N GLY A 181 0.34 12.67 -2.35
CA GLY A 181 -0.52 11.73 -1.63
C GLY A 181 -0.67 12.11 -0.16
N LEU A 182 0.41 12.47 0.53
CA LEU A 182 0.34 12.94 1.92
C LEU A 182 -0.48 14.22 2.06
N SER A 183 -0.30 15.18 1.14
CA SER A 183 -1.04 16.45 1.15
C SER A 183 -2.54 16.24 0.98
N ILE A 184 -2.93 15.30 0.11
CA ILE A 184 -4.32 14.85 -0.05
C ILE A 184 -4.84 14.30 1.29
N LEU A 185 -4.14 13.35 1.91
CA LEU A 185 -4.56 12.75 3.18
C LEU A 185 -4.68 13.80 4.31
N MET A 186 -3.74 14.73 4.42
CA MET A 186 -3.79 15.80 5.42
C MET A 186 -4.96 16.78 5.18
N GLY A 187 -5.36 16.97 3.92
CA GLY A 187 -6.47 17.83 3.52
C GLY A 187 -7.85 17.18 3.60
N MET A 188 -7.94 15.84 3.71
CA MET A 188 -9.20 15.13 3.84
C MET A 188 -9.98 15.58 5.08
N LYS A 189 -11.27 15.81 4.90
CA LYS A 189 -12.21 16.22 5.95
C LYS A 189 -13.34 15.22 6.04
N ASP A 190 -13.65 14.79 7.25
CA ASP A 190 -14.79 13.93 7.49
C ASP A 190 -16.10 14.62 7.08
N PRO A 191 -16.93 14.01 6.21
CA PRO A 191 -18.17 14.62 5.75
C PRO A 191 -19.15 14.98 6.86
N SER A 192 -19.10 14.26 8.00
CA SER A 192 -20.03 14.49 9.10
C SER A 192 -19.64 15.65 10.01
N THR A 193 -18.34 15.84 10.26
CA THR A 193 -17.83 16.85 11.21
C THR A 193 -17.09 18.02 10.56
N GLY A 194 -16.71 17.90 9.29
CA GLY A 194 -15.87 18.87 8.58
C GLY A 194 -14.42 18.96 9.08
N LYS A 195 -14.01 18.07 9.99
CA LYS A 195 -12.67 18.06 10.60
C LYS A 195 -11.69 17.21 9.81
N THR A 196 -10.45 17.67 9.72
CA THR A 196 -9.34 16.81 9.27
C THR A 196 -9.04 15.72 10.29
N LEU A 197 -8.25 14.70 9.91
CA LEU A 197 -7.90 13.61 10.81
C LEU A 197 -7.29 14.11 12.14
N LEU A 198 -6.26 14.97 12.08
CA LEU A 198 -5.60 15.46 13.30
C LEU A 198 -6.52 16.34 14.15
N GLN A 199 -7.39 17.14 13.52
CA GLN A 199 -8.41 17.92 14.23
C GLN A 199 -9.41 17.00 14.94
N PHE A 200 -9.84 15.91 14.31
CA PHE A 200 -10.72 14.92 14.92
C PHE A 200 -10.04 14.19 16.08
N LEU A 201 -8.79 13.75 15.94
CA LEU A 201 -8.04 13.08 17.00
C LEU A 201 -7.86 13.99 18.21
N GLY A 202 -7.60 15.29 17.99
CA GLY A 202 -7.53 16.29 19.06
C GLY A 202 -8.84 16.52 19.82
N THR A 203 -9.99 16.05 19.32
CA THR A 203 -11.27 16.13 20.05
C THR A 203 -11.61 14.87 20.83
N GLN A 204 -10.80 13.81 20.77
CA GLN A 204 -11.07 12.57 21.50
C GLN A 204 -10.53 12.67 22.93
N SER A 205 -11.39 12.43 23.92
CA SER A 205 -11.03 12.55 25.34
C SER A 205 -10.06 11.47 25.83
N ASP A 206 -9.99 10.33 25.14
CA ASP A 206 -9.13 9.19 25.47
C ASP A 206 -7.84 9.15 24.63
N ILE A 207 -7.54 10.20 23.85
CA ILE A 207 -6.46 10.16 22.87
C ILE A 207 -5.08 9.91 23.49
N THR A 208 -4.81 10.48 24.67
CA THR A 208 -3.49 10.36 25.33
C THR A 208 -3.25 9.02 26.01
N SER A 209 -4.27 8.17 26.14
CA SER A 209 -4.19 6.84 26.75
C SER A 209 -4.43 5.71 25.75
N THR A 210 -4.59 6.05 24.46
CA THR A 210 -5.02 5.14 23.40
C THR A 210 -3.96 5.06 22.29
N GLU A 211 -3.69 3.87 21.77
CA GLU A 211 -2.83 3.70 20.59
C GLU A 211 -3.56 4.14 19.32
N ILE A 212 -2.87 4.90 18.47
CA ILE A 212 -3.29 5.19 17.10
C ILE A 212 -2.39 4.44 16.13
N ALA A 213 -2.93 3.40 15.51
CA ALA A 213 -2.25 2.56 14.54
C ALA A 213 -2.58 3.01 13.11
N PHE A 214 -1.56 3.38 12.33
CA PHE A 214 -1.71 3.74 10.92
C PHE A 214 -1.36 2.55 10.04
N THR A 215 -2.23 2.18 9.12
CA THR A 215 -2.01 1.05 8.22
C THR A 215 -2.51 1.33 6.82
N GLY A 216 -1.90 0.67 5.85
CA GLY A 216 -2.33 0.69 4.46
C GLY A 216 -1.61 -0.40 3.67
N HIS A 217 -2.21 -0.81 2.57
CA HIS A 217 -1.63 -1.74 1.60
C HIS A 217 -1.21 -1.00 0.32
N SER A 218 -0.18 -1.49 -0.38
CA SER A 218 0.30 -0.91 -1.65
C SER A 218 0.69 0.56 -1.50
N LEU A 219 0.13 1.47 -2.31
CA LEU A 219 0.30 2.91 -2.11
C LEU A 219 -0.13 3.36 -0.70
N GLY A 220 -1.18 2.77 -0.14
CA GLY A 220 -1.55 2.98 1.25
C GLY A 220 -0.42 2.61 2.23
N GLY A 221 0.37 1.58 1.91
CA GLY A 221 1.55 1.19 2.69
C GLY A 221 2.73 2.16 2.57
N ALA A 222 2.80 2.97 1.50
CA ALA A 222 3.74 4.10 1.43
C ALA A 222 3.22 5.33 2.16
N LEU A 223 1.92 5.64 2.08
CA LEU A 223 1.33 6.86 2.66
C LEU A 223 1.00 6.75 4.15
N SER A 224 0.56 5.59 4.64
CA SER A 224 0.20 5.40 6.05
C SER A 224 1.35 5.72 7.02
N PRO A 225 2.62 5.34 6.77
CA PRO A 225 3.71 5.75 7.66
C PRO A 225 4.01 7.25 7.56
N LEU A 226 3.80 7.90 6.41
CA LEU A 226 3.96 9.36 6.31
C LEU A 226 2.90 10.09 7.14
N MET A 227 1.65 9.65 7.07
CA MET A 227 0.58 10.21 7.89
C MET A 227 0.80 9.94 9.39
N ALA A 228 1.32 8.76 9.73
CA ALA A 228 1.73 8.43 11.11
C ALA A 228 2.83 9.38 11.62
N LEU A 229 3.81 9.68 10.77
CA LEU A 229 4.91 10.60 11.11
C LEU A 229 4.38 12.03 11.34
N LYS A 230 3.42 12.49 10.53
CA LYS A 230 2.70 13.76 10.80
C LYS A 230 1.91 13.73 12.10
N CYS A 231 1.34 12.59 12.48
CA CYS A 231 0.69 12.42 13.78
C CYS A 231 1.70 12.47 14.95
N ILE A 232 2.92 11.95 14.76
CA ILE A 232 4.01 12.06 15.75
C ILE A 232 4.47 13.51 15.90
N GLU A 233 4.66 14.24 14.80
CA GLU A 233 5.01 15.66 14.84
C GLU A 233 3.92 16.50 15.51
N TRP A 234 2.65 16.22 15.19
CA TRP A 234 1.50 16.87 15.82
C TRP A 234 1.44 16.59 17.33
N LYS A 235 1.61 15.33 17.77
CA LYS A 235 1.54 15.02 19.20
C LYS A 235 2.69 15.66 19.98
N GLU A 236 3.87 15.79 19.38
CA GLU A 236 5.01 16.52 19.96
C GLU A 236 4.69 18.01 20.11
N GLN A 237 4.13 18.63 19.07
CA GLN A 237 3.70 20.03 19.09
C GLN A 237 2.63 20.29 20.18
N MET A 238 1.72 19.34 20.39
CA MET A 238 0.67 19.44 21.40
C MET A 238 1.12 19.05 22.81
N GLY A 239 2.35 18.55 23.00
CA GLY A 239 2.85 18.07 24.29
C GLY A 239 2.23 16.74 24.77
N TYR A 240 1.66 15.93 23.87
CA TYR A 240 1.08 14.64 24.21
C TYR A 240 2.16 13.56 24.34
N THR A 241 2.75 13.46 25.53
CA THR A 241 3.86 12.53 25.83
C THR A 241 3.43 11.06 25.89
N ASN A 242 2.21 10.77 26.34
CA ASN A 242 1.70 9.41 26.53
C ASN A 242 0.97 8.83 25.30
N LEU A 243 0.68 9.65 24.28
CA LEU A 243 0.02 9.18 23.08
C LEU A 243 0.97 8.28 22.27
N LYS A 244 0.59 7.00 22.13
CA LYS A 244 1.31 6.01 21.32
C LYS A 244 0.83 6.07 19.87
N VAL A 245 1.77 6.26 18.95
CA VAL A 245 1.55 6.20 17.51
C VAL A 245 2.38 5.06 16.93
N SER A 246 1.76 4.24 16.10
CA SER A 246 2.40 3.08 15.46
C SER A 246 2.05 3.03 13.97
N ALA A 247 2.95 2.45 13.18
CA ALA A 247 2.75 2.25 11.75
C ALA A 247 2.86 0.77 11.37
N TYR A 248 1.87 0.29 10.62
CA TYR A 248 1.76 -1.07 10.09
C TYR A 248 1.62 -1.03 8.56
N PRO A 249 2.66 -0.57 7.83
CA PRO A 249 2.62 -0.50 6.36
C PRO A 249 2.80 -1.88 5.73
N ILE A 250 1.95 -2.19 4.77
CA ILE A 250 1.92 -3.48 4.07
C ILE A 250 2.21 -3.24 2.60
N ALA A 251 3.17 -3.95 2.03
CA ALA A 251 3.43 -3.96 0.58
C ALA A 251 3.69 -2.57 -0.05
N GLY A 252 4.14 -1.58 0.74
CA GLY A 252 4.32 -0.22 0.24
C GLY A 252 5.68 0.00 -0.41
N PRO A 253 5.80 0.81 -1.49
CA PRO A 253 7.09 1.23 -2.02
C PRO A 253 7.83 2.20 -1.05
N THR A 254 9.11 2.47 -1.30
CA THR A 254 9.89 3.45 -0.53
C THR A 254 9.39 4.87 -0.79
N PRO A 255 9.00 5.64 0.23
CA PRO A 255 8.46 6.99 0.02
C PRO A 255 9.55 8.06 -0.17
N GLY A 256 10.78 7.84 0.30
CA GLY A 256 11.82 8.87 0.35
C GLY A 256 13.25 8.34 0.42
N ASP A 257 14.19 9.29 0.49
CA ASP A 257 15.63 9.03 0.49
C ASP A 257 16.14 8.42 1.80
N ALA A 258 17.42 8.07 1.83
CA ALA A 258 18.07 7.45 2.99
C ALA A 258 18.07 8.34 4.25
N GLN A 259 18.11 9.66 4.09
CA GLN A 259 18.06 10.59 5.21
C GLN A 259 16.66 10.63 5.81
N PHE A 260 15.62 10.67 4.96
CA PHE A 260 14.23 10.55 5.38
C PHE A 260 13.95 9.20 6.06
N ALA A 261 14.42 8.10 5.49
CA ALA A 261 14.26 6.79 6.09
C ALA A 261 14.88 6.71 7.49
N THR A 262 16.03 7.34 7.70
CA THR A 262 16.70 7.43 9.01
C THR A 262 15.88 8.26 9.99
N TYR A 263 15.43 9.44 9.58
CA TYR A 263 14.57 10.31 10.39
C TYR A 263 13.27 9.61 10.81
N ALA A 264 12.57 9.00 9.86
CA ALA A 264 11.34 8.27 10.12
C ALA A 264 11.59 7.08 11.07
N ALA A 265 12.64 6.29 10.83
CA ALA A 265 13.00 5.16 11.68
C ALA A 265 13.27 5.58 13.13
N GLN A 266 13.94 6.72 13.35
CA GLN A 266 14.17 7.30 14.68
C GLN A 266 12.86 7.73 15.33
N LYS A 267 11.99 8.45 14.62
CA LYS A 267 10.69 8.91 15.15
C LYS A 267 9.76 7.76 15.53
N PHE A 268 9.76 6.67 14.78
CA PHE A 268 8.95 5.50 15.12
C PHE A 268 9.46 4.74 16.35
N GLY A 269 10.75 4.83 16.69
CA GLY A 269 11.31 4.02 17.77
C GLY A 269 11.09 2.54 17.50
N GLU A 270 10.40 1.80 18.36
CA GLU A 270 10.02 0.39 18.13
C GLU A 270 8.67 0.20 17.44
N ASN A 271 7.91 1.29 17.21
CA ASN A 271 6.51 1.24 16.75
C ASN A 271 6.34 1.23 15.22
N TYR A 272 7.20 0.49 14.51
CA TYR A 272 7.14 0.31 13.06
C TYR A 272 7.13 -1.17 12.72
N PHE A 273 6.04 -1.64 12.12
CA PHE A 273 5.75 -3.06 11.93
C PHE A 273 5.44 -3.34 10.45
N SER A 274 6.41 -3.09 9.55
CA SER A 274 6.17 -3.30 8.13
C SER A 274 6.15 -4.78 7.75
N VAL A 275 5.32 -5.13 6.77
CA VAL A 275 5.22 -6.46 6.17
C VAL A 275 5.47 -6.37 4.68
N ILE A 276 6.48 -7.08 4.20
CA ILE A 276 6.84 -7.15 2.78
C ILE A 276 7.03 -8.60 2.30
N ASN A 277 6.77 -8.84 1.04
CA ASN A 277 6.99 -10.11 0.37
C ASN A 277 8.25 -10.00 -0.49
N ASN A 278 9.19 -10.94 -0.35
CA ASN A 278 10.39 -11.03 -1.19
C ASN A 278 10.09 -11.20 -2.68
N TYR A 279 8.86 -11.62 -3.01
CA TYR A 279 8.39 -11.80 -4.38
C TYR A 279 7.38 -10.73 -4.79
N ASP A 280 7.18 -9.66 -4.02
CA ASP A 280 6.36 -8.53 -4.43
C ASP A 280 7.26 -7.41 -4.97
N ILE A 281 7.01 -7.01 -6.21
CA ILE A 281 7.78 -5.96 -6.90
C ILE A 281 7.51 -4.55 -6.35
N VAL A 282 6.40 -4.34 -5.62
CA VAL A 282 6.02 -3.01 -5.15
C VAL A 282 6.95 -2.52 -4.03
N PRO A 283 7.22 -3.27 -2.95
CA PRO A 283 8.25 -2.91 -1.97
C PRO A 283 9.66 -2.77 -2.54
N CYS A 284 9.96 -3.45 -3.66
CA CYS A 284 11.24 -3.31 -4.35
C CYS A 284 11.45 -1.93 -4.96
N SER A 285 10.37 -1.18 -5.22
CA SER A 285 10.45 0.19 -5.69
C SER A 285 10.62 1.11 -4.48
N TRP A 286 11.64 1.95 -4.38
CA TRP A 286 12.67 2.34 -5.35
C TRP A 286 14.08 2.18 -4.78
N GLN A 287 14.24 1.41 -3.70
CA GLN A 287 15.56 1.15 -3.10
C GLN A 287 16.45 0.44 -4.13
N LYS A 288 17.65 0.96 -4.36
CA LYS A 288 18.53 0.59 -5.48
C LYS A 288 18.75 -0.92 -5.68
N ASP A 289 19.07 -1.64 -4.60
CA ASP A 289 19.35 -3.07 -4.61
C ASP A 289 18.09 -3.90 -4.84
N MET A 290 17.00 -3.58 -4.15
CA MET A 290 15.72 -4.26 -4.33
C MET A 290 15.11 -3.96 -5.71
N PHE A 291 15.18 -2.72 -6.18
CA PHE A 291 14.65 -2.31 -7.49
C PHE A 291 15.32 -3.10 -8.61
N ALA A 292 16.63 -3.35 -8.50
CA ALA A 292 17.41 -4.12 -9.46
C ALA A 292 16.94 -5.58 -9.63
N THR A 293 16.22 -6.15 -8.66
CA THR A 293 15.76 -7.55 -8.75
C THR A 293 14.49 -7.72 -9.58
N ILE A 294 13.72 -6.64 -9.79
CA ILE A 294 12.40 -6.71 -10.44
C ILE A 294 12.43 -7.48 -11.77
N PRO A 295 13.34 -7.24 -12.73
CA PRO A 295 13.29 -7.91 -14.04
C PRO A 295 13.44 -9.44 -13.99
N THR A 296 14.03 -9.98 -12.92
CA THR A 296 14.40 -11.39 -12.81
C THR A 296 13.72 -12.12 -11.65
N ILE A 297 12.93 -11.42 -10.83
CA ILE A 297 12.35 -11.93 -9.59
C ILE A 297 11.49 -13.20 -9.77
N TYR A 298 10.89 -13.41 -10.95
CA TYR A 298 10.09 -14.59 -11.29
C TYR A 298 10.70 -15.49 -12.37
N ALA A 299 11.93 -15.23 -12.82
CA ALA A 299 12.47 -15.86 -14.02
C ALA A 299 12.74 -17.38 -13.87
N SER A 300 12.95 -17.85 -12.65
CA SER A 300 13.29 -19.25 -12.37
C SER A 300 12.05 -20.13 -12.13
N ALA A 301 12.05 -21.31 -12.75
CA ALA A 301 11.14 -22.41 -12.43
C ALA A 301 11.95 -23.64 -12.02
N PRO A 302 11.64 -24.31 -10.88
CA PRO A 302 10.82 -23.82 -9.76
C PRO A 302 11.45 -22.61 -9.03
N PRO A 303 10.70 -21.87 -8.18
CA PRO A 303 9.35 -22.18 -7.69
C PRO A 303 8.22 -21.54 -8.50
N PHE A 304 8.52 -20.59 -9.40
CA PHE A 304 7.50 -20.00 -10.29
C PHE A 304 7.21 -20.95 -11.45
N ASN A 305 5.99 -20.90 -11.98
CA ASN A 305 5.53 -21.84 -13.02
C ASN A 305 5.82 -23.31 -12.66
N PRO A 306 5.33 -23.83 -11.53
CA PRO A 306 5.64 -25.18 -11.08
C PRO A 306 5.23 -26.23 -12.14
N GLY A 307 6.19 -27.05 -12.57
CA GLY A 307 6.02 -28.00 -13.67
C GLY A 307 6.37 -27.47 -15.07
N GLY A 308 6.68 -26.17 -15.19
CA GLY A 308 7.21 -25.54 -16.40
C GLY A 308 8.73 -25.65 -16.52
N LYS A 309 9.26 -25.31 -17.71
CA LYS A 309 10.71 -25.29 -18.01
C LYS A 309 11.39 -23.97 -17.64
N SER A 310 10.63 -22.88 -17.53
CA SER A 310 11.10 -21.54 -17.17
C SER A 310 10.02 -20.83 -16.36
N GLY A 311 10.45 -19.83 -15.57
CA GLY A 311 9.53 -18.99 -14.81
C GLY A 311 8.89 -17.92 -15.71
N PHE A 312 8.58 -16.78 -15.12
CA PHE A 312 7.95 -15.66 -15.82
C PHE A 312 8.93 -14.51 -15.99
N GLU A 313 9.20 -14.14 -17.25
CA GLU A 313 10.08 -13.01 -17.54
C GLU A 313 9.31 -11.70 -17.69
N LEU A 314 9.93 -10.61 -17.26
CA LEU A 314 9.47 -9.26 -17.59
C LEU A 314 9.51 -9.08 -19.13
N PRO A 315 8.45 -8.57 -19.78
CA PRO A 315 8.45 -8.39 -21.23
C PRO A 315 9.61 -7.51 -21.71
N ALA A 316 10.14 -7.76 -22.90
CA ALA A 316 11.34 -7.07 -23.42
C ALA A 316 11.18 -5.53 -23.48
N SER A 317 9.99 -5.05 -23.85
CA SER A 317 9.65 -3.62 -23.80
C SER A 317 9.82 -3.04 -22.40
N ASP A 318 9.40 -3.80 -21.39
CA ASP A 318 9.38 -3.38 -19.99
C ASP A 318 10.76 -3.53 -19.35
N LYS A 319 11.58 -4.48 -19.82
CA LYS A 319 13.02 -4.58 -19.49
C LYS A 319 13.81 -3.39 -20.04
N LEU A 320 13.64 -3.04 -21.32
CA LEU A 320 14.32 -1.88 -21.92
C LEU A 320 13.97 -0.60 -21.16
N ALA A 321 12.69 -0.47 -20.86
CA ALA A 321 12.12 0.58 -20.06
C ALA A 321 12.75 0.65 -18.65
N PHE A 322 12.73 -0.45 -17.92
CA PHE A 322 13.38 -0.58 -16.62
C PHE A 322 14.86 -0.15 -16.67
N ASN A 323 15.60 -0.60 -17.68
CA ASN A 323 17.02 -0.25 -17.85
C ASN A 323 17.26 1.25 -18.09
N ALA A 324 16.34 1.93 -18.78
CA ALA A 324 16.39 3.38 -18.96
C ALA A 324 16.06 4.14 -17.66
N LEU A 325 15.18 3.58 -16.83
CA LEU A 325 14.73 4.18 -15.56
C LEU A 325 15.75 4.01 -14.44
N LYS A 326 16.37 2.84 -14.33
CA LYS A 326 17.21 2.43 -13.21
C LYS A 326 18.31 3.45 -12.86
N PRO A 327 19.11 4.00 -13.81
CA PRO A 327 20.15 4.96 -13.46
C PRO A 327 19.60 6.23 -12.78
N VAL A 328 18.40 6.67 -13.15
CA VAL A 328 17.77 7.86 -12.58
C VAL A 328 17.32 7.60 -11.15
N ILE A 329 16.77 6.41 -10.89
CA ILE A 329 16.35 5.98 -9.55
C ILE A 329 17.56 5.77 -8.62
N ASP A 330 18.62 5.13 -9.13
CA ASP A 330 19.86 4.88 -8.37
C ASP A 330 20.47 6.19 -7.81
N LEU A 331 20.28 7.32 -8.50
CA LEU A 331 20.75 8.65 -8.07
C LEU A 331 19.92 9.28 -6.94
N LYS A 332 18.73 8.74 -6.61
CA LYS A 332 17.83 9.32 -5.60
C LYS A 332 18.06 8.78 -4.19
N THR A 333 18.88 7.76 -4.03
CA THR A 333 19.22 7.18 -2.72
C THR A 333 18.00 6.73 -1.89
N TYR A 334 16.91 6.34 -2.56
CA TYR A 334 15.71 5.80 -1.90
C TYR A 334 16.07 4.65 -0.97
N LYS A 335 15.40 4.60 0.20
CA LYS A 335 15.64 3.57 1.20
C LYS A 335 14.34 3.18 1.92
N ARG A 336 14.20 1.90 2.25
CA ARG A 336 13.16 1.38 3.15
C ARG A 336 13.30 2.05 4.52
N ILE A 337 12.16 2.35 5.16
CA ILE A 337 12.15 2.80 6.55
C ILE A 337 12.39 1.57 7.42
N ALA A 338 13.37 1.64 8.32
CA ALA A 338 13.62 0.60 9.32
C ALA A 338 13.68 -0.84 8.78
N PRO A 339 14.54 -1.13 7.77
CA PRO A 339 14.61 -2.45 7.11
C PRO A 339 14.92 -3.60 8.08
N ASP A 340 15.62 -3.30 9.16
CA ASP A 340 15.96 -4.22 10.26
C ASP A 340 14.75 -4.70 11.07
N ARG A 341 13.62 -4.00 10.98
CA ARG A 341 12.37 -4.32 11.70
C ARG A 341 11.27 -4.87 10.79
N GLU A 342 11.51 -4.95 9.49
CA GLU A 342 10.52 -5.43 8.54
C GLU A 342 10.34 -6.95 8.66
N TYR A 343 9.09 -7.39 8.76
CA TYR A 343 8.78 -8.80 8.53
C TYR A 343 8.77 -9.07 7.03
N VAL A 344 9.72 -9.89 6.59
CA VAL A 344 9.86 -10.28 5.18
C VAL A 344 9.44 -11.74 5.04
N PHE A 345 8.48 -12.06 4.17
CA PHE A 345 8.11 -13.44 3.87
C PHE A 345 8.39 -13.78 2.41
N ASN A 346 8.38 -15.07 2.07
CA ASN A 346 8.43 -15.52 0.68
C ASN A 346 7.02 -16.01 0.36
N GLY A 347 6.29 -15.29 -0.48
CA GLY A 347 4.95 -15.71 -0.88
C GLY A 347 4.99 -17.03 -1.65
N THR A 348 3.98 -17.87 -1.45
CA THR A 348 3.86 -19.13 -2.19
C THR A 348 3.51 -18.82 -3.64
N PRO A 349 4.31 -19.19 -4.66
CA PRO A 349 3.98 -18.89 -6.05
C PRO A 349 2.61 -19.41 -6.48
N ASN A 350 1.93 -18.66 -7.34
CA ASN A 350 0.64 -19.11 -7.84
C ASN A 350 0.80 -20.27 -8.83
N THR A 351 -0.22 -21.12 -8.89
CA THR A 351 -0.35 -22.13 -9.95
C THR A 351 -1.30 -21.59 -11.01
N TYR A 352 -0.91 -21.70 -12.28
CA TYR A 352 -1.72 -21.28 -13.43
C TYR A 352 -2.13 -22.53 -14.23
N PRO A 353 -3.27 -23.16 -13.93
CA PRO A 353 -3.62 -24.47 -14.49
C PRO A 353 -3.76 -24.49 -16.02
N ASP A 354 -4.07 -23.34 -16.61
CA ASP A 354 -4.22 -23.13 -18.05
C ASP A 354 -2.93 -22.62 -18.71
N ASN A 355 -1.79 -22.70 -18.02
CA ASN A 355 -0.50 -22.12 -18.43
C ASN A 355 -0.57 -20.63 -18.75
N SER A 356 -1.58 -19.91 -18.23
CA SER A 356 -1.77 -18.51 -18.53
C SER A 356 -0.87 -17.57 -17.71
N GLY A 357 0.00 -18.12 -16.87
CA GLY A 357 0.92 -17.38 -16.01
C GLY A 357 1.80 -16.40 -16.78
N SER A 358 2.09 -15.27 -16.15
CA SER A 358 2.96 -14.24 -16.70
C SER A 358 3.60 -13.46 -15.56
N PHE A 359 4.61 -12.65 -15.86
CA PHE A 359 5.33 -11.86 -14.86
C PHE A 359 4.37 -10.98 -14.07
N PHE A 360 3.46 -10.32 -14.77
CA PHE A 360 2.51 -9.39 -14.18
C PHE A 360 1.34 -10.07 -13.46
N LYS A 361 0.93 -11.26 -13.89
CA LYS A 361 -0.03 -12.07 -13.11
C LYS A 361 0.58 -12.52 -11.79
N GLU A 362 1.84 -12.95 -11.81
CA GLU A 362 2.55 -13.34 -10.60
C GLU A 362 2.78 -12.13 -9.71
N ALA A 363 3.18 -10.99 -10.26
CA ALA A 363 3.26 -9.73 -9.52
C ALA A 363 1.94 -9.36 -8.82
N GLY A 364 0.82 -9.40 -9.54
CA GLY A 364 -0.50 -9.12 -8.98
C GLY A 364 -0.86 -10.09 -7.84
N TYR A 365 -0.57 -11.38 -8.00
CA TYR A 365 -0.82 -12.38 -6.97
C TYR A 365 0.08 -12.16 -5.74
N GLN A 366 1.38 -11.98 -5.94
CA GLN A 366 2.37 -11.78 -4.87
C GLN A 366 2.14 -10.47 -4.11
N HIS A 367 1.61 -9.44 -4.78
CA HIS A 367 1.26 -8.16 -4.18
C HIS A 367 -0.05 -8.21 -3.37
N THR A 368 -0.95 -9.15 -3.65
CA THR A 368 -2.28 -9.20 -3.03
C THR A 368 -2.51 -10.49 -2.26
N LYS A 369 -2.87 -11.57 -2.95
CA LYS A 369 -3.32 -12.83 -2.34
C LYS A 369 -2.25 -13.51 -1.49
N ALA A 370 -0.97 -13.38 -1.84
CA ALA A 370 0.12 -13.92 -1.03
C ALA A 370 0.17 -13.30 0.38
N TYR A 371 -0.18 -12.03 0.55
CA TYR A 371 -0.25 -11.42 1.88
C TYR A 371 -1.37 -12.04 2.73
N PHE A 372 -2.53 -12.30 2.14
CA PHE A 372 -3.67 -12.88 2.85
C PHE A 372 -3.34 -14.32 3.28
N LYS A 373 -2.74 -15.09 2.37
CA LYS A 373 -2.45 -16.50 2.55
C LYS A 373 -1.21 -16.75 3.40
N ASP A 374 -0.08 -16.15 3.04
CA ASP A 374 1.23 -16.55 3.56
C ASP A 374 1.68 -15.67 4.74
N ALA A 375 1.43 -14.35 4.69
CA ALA A 375 1.84 -13.43 5.76
C ALA A 375 0.85 -13.38 6.92
N PHE A 376 -0.42 -13.08 6.63
CA PHE A 376 -1.44 -12.90 7.67
C PHE A 376 -2.23 -14.18 7.95
N GLN A 377 -2.28 -15.12 6.99
CA GLN A 377 -3.00 -16.39 7.11
C GLN A 377 -4.45 -16.16 7.52
N PHE A 378 -5.14 -15.27 6.82
CA PHE A 378 -6.55 -15.01 7.09
C PHE A 378 -7.38 -16.27 6.84
N PRO A 379 -8.33 -16.61 7.73
CA PRO A 379 -9.32 -17.64 7.44
C PRO A 379 -10.02 -17.34 6.11
N GLN A 380 -10.42 -18.38 5.38
CA GLN A 380 -11.05 -18.21 4.06
C GLN A 380 -12.30 -17.31 4.16
N SER A 381 -13.12 -17.48 5.18
CA SER A 381 -14.31 -16.63 5.42
C SER A 381 -14.00 -15.14 5.58
N VAL A 382 -12.84 -14.80 6.17
CA VAL A 382 -12.37 -13.40 6.30
C VAL A 382 -11.84 -12.90 4.97
N THR A 383 -11.10 -13.74 4.25
CA THR A 383 -10.64 -13.43 2.88
C THR A 383 -11.81 -13.17 1.94
N ASP A 384 -12.87 -13.97 2.02
CA ASP A 384 -14.09 -13.82 1.24
C ASP A 384 -14.84 -12.55 1.62
N ALA A 385 -14.98 -12.27 2.92
CA ALA A 385 -15.58 -11.04 3.41
C ALA A 385 -14.86 -9.79 2.89
N ILE A 386 -13.52 -9.76 2.98
CA ILE A 386 -12.70 -8.65 2.46
C ILE A 386 -12.81 -8.57 0.93
N THR A 387 -12.73 -9.70 0.23
CA THR A 387 -12.77 -9.72 -1.24
C THR A 387 -14.14 -9.26 -1.76
N LEU A 388 -15.24 -9.64 -1.10
CA LEU A 388 -16.59 -9.20 -1.47
C LEU A 388 -16.80 -7.69 -1.30
N LEU A 389 -16.13 -7.06 -0.33
CA LEU A 389 -16.17 -5.61 -0.15
C LEU A 389 -15.45 -4.86 -1.27
N ILE A 390 -14.43 -5.50 -1.85
CA ILE A 390 -13.53 -4.92 -2.84
C ILE A 390 -13.96 -5.28 -4.28
N ALA A 391 -14.63 -6.41 -4.47
CA ALA A 391 -15.16 -6.84 -5.76
C ALA A 391 -16.37 -5.98 -6.15
N ASN A 392 -16.40 -5.56 -7.41
CA ASN A 392 -17.50 -4.81 -8.02
C ASN A 392 -18.02 -5.55 -9.25
#